data_AF-A0A7S4BNZ5-F1
#
_entry.id   AF-A0A7S4BNZ5-F1
#
_cell.length_a   1.000
_cell.length_b   1.000
_cell.length_c   1.000
_cell.angle_alpha   90.00
_cell.angle_beta   90.00
_cell.angle_gamma   90.00
#
_symmetry.space_group_name_H-M   'P 1'
#
loop_
_entity.id
_entity.type
_entity.pdbx_description
1 polymer ?
#
loop_
_entity_poly.entity_id
_entity_poly.type
_entity_poly.pdbx_seq_one_letter_code
_entity_poly.pdbx_strand_id
1 'polypeptide(L)'
;RATQERCVSAIASAAMAAKGQFARYFEQVYGLMRVLLQQTGDKELVLRARAMECVGIMCLAVGRDGCSHIVQACPALRCAAWVRARTRTPTRN
;
A
#
# COMPACT_ATOMS: atom_id res chain seq x y z
N ARG A 1 13.96 7.53 12.66
CA ARG A 1 13.18 7.95 11.48
C ARG A 1 13.68 7.33 10.18
N ALA A 2 14.92 7.58 9.74
CA ALA A 2 15.45 6.94 8.51
C ALA A 2 15.39 5.40 8.54
N THR A 3 15.56 4.78 9.71
CA THR A 3 15.42 3.33 9.87
C THR A 3 13.99 2.87 9.60
N GLN A 4 12.97 3.58 10.08
CA GLN A 4 11.57 3.23 9.85
C GLN A 4 11.21 3.36 8.37
N GLU A 5 11.66 4.43 7.70
CA GLU A 5 11.44 4.60 6.26
C GLU A 5 12.05 3.44 5.46
N ARG A 6 13.29 3.04 5.77
CA ARG A 6 13.92 1.88 5.14
C ARG A 6 13.21 0.56 5.47
N CYS A 7 12.75 0.38 6.70
CA CYS A 7 11.98 -0.79 7.10
C CYS A 7 10.67 -0.89 6.30
N VAL A 8 9.95 0.22 6.11
CA VAL A 8 8.71 0.25 5.32
C VAL A 8 8.98 -0.12 3.86
N SER A 9 10.05 0.39 3.25
CA SER A 9 10.44 0.00 1.88
C SER A 9 10.87 -1.47 1.77
N ALA A 10 11.51 -2.02 2.81
CA ALA A 10 11.87 -3.43 2.86
C ALA A 10 10.62 -4.33 2.97
N ILE A 11 9.63 -3.94 3.78
CA ILE A 11 8.34 -4.62 3.88
C ILE A 11 7.63 -4.60 2.51
N ALA A 12 7.64 -3.47 1.82
CA ALA A 12 7.07 -3.37 0.48
C ALA A 12 7.73 -4.35 -0.50
N SER A 13 9.06 -4.45 -0.48
CA SER A 13 9.79 -5.42 -1.31
C SER A 13 9.46 -6.88 -0.94
N ALA A 14 9.34 -7.19 0.35
CA ALA A 14 8.93 -8.51 0.82
C ALA A 14 7.49 -8.85 0.36
N ALA A 15 6.57 -7.88 0.43
CA ALA A 15 5.20 -8.06 -0.05
C ALA A 15 5.15 -8.33 -1.57
N MET A 16 5.98 -7.64 -2.37
CA MET A 16 6.11 -7.93 -3.80
C MET A 16 6.64 -9.33 -4.07
N ALA A 17 7.61 -9.80 -3.28
CA ALA A 17 8.17 -11.14 -3.43
C ALA A 17 7.16 -12.24 -3.03
N ALA A 18 6.41 -12.03 -1.94
CA ALA A 18 5.44 -12.98 -1.42
C ALA A 18 4.13 -13.05 -2.22
N LYS A 19 3.77 -12.00 -2.98
CA LYS A 19 2.58 -11.93 -3.85
C LYS A 19 1.30 -12.40 -3.10
N GLY A 20 0.55 -13.34 -3.67
CA GLY A 20 -0.71 -13.84 -3.11
C GLY A 20 -0.57 -14.55 -1.76
N GLN A 21 0.62 -15.01 -1.37
CA GLN A 21 0.83 -15.61 -0.05
C GLN A 21 0.86 -14.56 1.07
N PHE A 22 1.03 -13.27 0.72
CA PHE A 22 1.04 -12.17 1.67
C PHE A 22 -0.34 -11.84 2.26
N ALA A 23 -1.43 -12.32 1.63
CA ALA A 23 -2.80 -12.02 2.05
C ALA A 23 -3.09 -12.34 3.53
N ARG A 24 -2.47 -13.39 4.07
CA ARG A 24 -2.63 -13.81 5.48
C ARG A 24 -2.04 -12.82 6.49
N TYR A 25 -1.01 -12.10 6.09
CA TYR A 25 -0.29 -11.14 6.94
C TYR A 25 -0.74 -9.70 6.71
N PHE A 26 -1.49 -9.46 5.64
CA PHE A 26 -1.89 -8.15 5.20
C PHE A 26 -2.64 -7.35 6.25
N GLU A 27 -3.65 -7.93 6.92
CA GLU A 27 -4.43 -7.25 7.95
C GLU A 27 -3.55 -6.75 9.11
N GLN A 28 -2.62 -7.59 9.58
CA GLN A 28 -1.73 -7.24 10.69
C GLN A 28 -0.74 -6.13 10.28
N VAL A 29 -0.13 -6.27 9.09
CA VAL A 29 0.83 -5.27 8.58
C VAL A 29 0.12 -3.95 8.24
N TYR A 30 -1.09 -4.01 7.70
CA TYR A 30 -1.90 -2.83 7.41
C TYR A 30 -2.29 -2.07 8.68
N GLY A 31 -2.59 -2.78 9.77
CA GLY A 31 -2.82 -2.17 11.08
C GLY A 31 -1.66 -1.26 11.53
N LEU A 32 -0.41 -1.70 11.33
CA LEU A 32 0.78 -0.90 11.61
C LEU A 32 0.89 0.31 10.68
N MET A 33 0.63 0.12 9.38
CA MET A 33 0.68 1.22 8.41
C MET A 33 -0.41 2.26 8.66
N ARG A 34 -1.56 1.87 9.20
CA ARG A 34 -2.64 2.80 9.54
C ARG A 34 -2.20 3.84 10.58
N VAL A 35 -1.40 3.44 11.56
CA VAL A 35 -0.83 4.35 12.57
C VAL A 35 0.08 5.39 11.92
N LEU A 36 0.87 4.98 10.92
CA LEU A 36 1.75 5.88 10.14
C LEU A 36 0.95 6.81 9.21
N LEU A 37 -0.15 6.31 8.64
CA LEU A 37 -1.03 7.09 7.77
C LEU A 37 -1.81 8.20 8.50
N GLN A 38 -2.04 8.03 9.80
CA GLN A 38 -2.71 9.01 10.66
C GLN A 38 -1.78 10.11 11.18
N GLN A 39 -0.46 10.00 10.97
CA GLN A 39 0.48 11.02 11.39
C GLN A 39 0.32 12.30 10.52
N THR A 40 0.15 13.45 11.17
CA THR A 40 -0.02 14.76 10.53
C THR A 40 1.16 15.71 10.74
N GLY A 41 2.17 15.32 11.51
CA GLY A 41 3.33 16.17 11.76
C GLY A 41 4.21 16.32 10.50
N ASP A 42 4.74 17.54 10.27
CA ASP A 42 5.56 17.86 9.08
C ASP A 42 6.74 16.91 8.89
N LYS A 43 7.37 16.50 9.99
CA LYS A 43 8.53 15.61 9.98
C LYS A 43 8.18 14.13 9.73
N GLU A 44 6.90 13.76 9.81
CA GLU A 44 6.39 12.41 9.53
C GLU A 44 5.75 12.28 8.15
N LEU A 45 5.65 13.38 7.38
CA LEU A 45 5.07 13.36 6.04
C LEU A 45 5.82 12.42 5.09
N VAL A 46 7.15 12.34 5.22
CA VAL A 46 7.99 11.43 4.44
C VAL A 46 7.68 9.97 4.79
N LEU A 47 7.58 9.66 6.07
CA LEU A 47 7.24 8.31 6.53
C LEU A 47 5.82 7.91 6.11
N ARG A 48 4.88 8.86 6.15
CA ARG A 48 3.51 8.69 5.65
C ARG A 48 3.48 8.43 4.15
N ALA A 49 4.29 9.14 3.35
CA ALA A 49 4.39 8.90 1.92
C ALA A 49 4.92 7.48 1.62
N ARG A 50 5.95 7.03 2.36
CA ARG A 50 6.48 5.66 2.25
C ARG A 50 5.47 4.61 2.70
N ALA A 51 4.69 4.88 3.75
CA ALA A 51 3.62 4.00 4.18
C ALA A 51 2.52 3.88 3.09
N MET A 52 2.14 4.99 2.43
CA MET A 52 1.20 4.95 1.31
C MET A 52 1.74 4.13 0.12
N GLU A 53 3.01 4.31 -0.23
CA GLU A 53 3.67 3.51 -1.28
C GLU A 53 3.64 2.01 -0.93
N CYS A 54 3.98 1.65 0.30
CA CYS A 54 3.94 0.28 0.78
C CYS A 54 2.52 -0.31 0.72
N VAL A 55 1.50 0.43 1.16
CA VAL A 55 0.10 -0.03 1.09
C VAL A 55 -0.35 -0.25 -0.34
N GLY A 56 0.04 0.63 -1.27
CA GLY A 56 -0.23 0.44 -2.70
C GLY A 56 0.38 -0.85 -3.25
N ILE A 57 1.62 -1.14 -2.89
CA ILE A 57 2.32 -2.38 -3.28
C ILE A 57 1.66 -3.61 -2.69
N MET A 58 1.33 -3.59 -1.40
CA MET A 58 0.65 -4.71 -0.75
C MET A 58 -0.72 -4.98 -1.39
N CYS A 59 -1.46 -3.92 -1.73
CA CYS A 59 -2.72 -4.02 -2.47
C CYS A 59 -2.57 -4.67 -3.86
N LEU A 60 -1.49 -4.36 -4.58
CA LEU A 60 -1.18 -5.02 -5.85
C LEU A 60 -0.85 -6.51 -5.68
N ALA A 61 -0.23 -6.88 -4.56
CA ALA A 61 0.12 -8.27 -4.25
C ALA A 61 -1.10 -9.13 -3.84
N VAL A 62 -2.05 -8.55 -3.08
CA VAL A 62 -3.23 -9.26 -2.53
C VAL A 62 -4.44 -9.22 -3.47
N GLY A 63 -4.52 -8.21 -4.34
CA GLY A 63 -5.62 -8.05 -5.30
C GLY A 63 -6.79 -7.22 -4.78
N ARG A 64 -7.86 -7.15 -5.60
CA ARG A 64 -8.95 -6.18 -5.45
C ARG A 64 -9.79 -6.38 -4.19
N ASP A 65 -9.99 -7.63 -3.79
CA ASP A 65 -10.90 -7.99 -2.70
C ASP A 65 -10.39 -7.51 -1.35
N GLY A 66 -9.09 -7.70 -1.07
CA GLY A 66 -8.46 -7.23 0.18
C GLY A 66 -8.21 -5.72 0.22
N CYS A 67 -8.06 -5.06 -0.93
CA CYS A 67 -7.72 -3.63 -0.98
C CYS A 67 -8.96 -2.70 -1.05
N SER A 68 -10.16 -3.24 -1.30
CA SER A 68 -11.40 -2.47 -1.50
C SER A 68 -11.69 -1.49 -0.35
N HIS A 69 -11.63 -1.97 0.89
CA HIS A 69 -11.88 -1.18 2.09
C HIS A 69 -10.81 -0.11 2.35
N ILE A 70 -9.57 -0.36 1.91
CA ILE A 70 -8.42 0.52 2.14
C ILE A 70 -8.42 1.70 1.16
N VAL A 71 -8.80 1.44 -0.09
CA VAL A 71 -8.94 2.47 -1.14
C VAL A 71 -10.09 3.43 -0.81
N GLN A 72 -11.13 2.94 -0.14
CA GLN A 72 -12.22 3.80 0.36
C GLN A 72 -11.76 4.66 1.54
N ALA A 73 -10.99 4.10 2.48
CA ALA A 73 -10.51 4.81 3.66
C ALA A 73 -9.43 5.87 3.36
N CYS A 74 -8.66 5.71 2.27
CA CYS A 74 -7.62 6.65 1.88
C CYS A 74 -7.81 7.13 0.44
N PRO A 75 -8.55 8.24 0.22
CA PRO A 75 -8.83 8.78 -1.13
C PRO A 75 -7.57 9.05 -1.96
N ALA A 76 -6.44 9.34 -1.30
CA ALA A 76 -5.14 9.59 -1.94
C ALA A 76 -4.59 8.34 -2.67
N LEU A 77 -4.84 7.13 -2.17
CA LEU A 77 -4.45 5.88 -2.84
C LEU A 77 -5.25 5.65 -4.14
N ARG A 78 -6.46 6.21 -4.21
CA ARG A 78 -7.33 6.18 -5.40
C ARG A 78 -6.70 6.90 -6.60
N CYS A 79 -5.82 7.88 -6.36
CA CYS A 79 -5.10 8.57 -7.43
C CYS A 79 -3.78 7.87 -7.81
N ALA A 80 -3.01 7.35 -6.84
CA ALA A 80 -1.65 6.86 -7.10
C ALA A 80 -1.57 5.44 -7.71
N ALA A 81 -2.45 4.52 -7.30
CA ALA A 81 -2.37 3.11 -7.71
C ALA A 81 -3.41 2.72 -8.78
N TRP A 82 -4.54 3.42 -8.85
CA TRP A 82 -5.71 2.97 -9.62
C TRP A 82 -5.77 3.48 -11.07
N VAL A 83 -5.12 4.60 -11.40
CA VAL A 83 -5.14 5.14 -12.78
C VAL A 83 -4.30 4.29 -13.74
N ARG A 84 -3.18 3.70 -13.27
CA ARG A 84 -2.36 2.80 -14.11
C ARG A 84 -2.92 1.37 -14.22
N ALA A 85 -3.68 0.90 -13.23
CA ALA A 85 -4.30 -0.42 -13.27
C ALA A 85 -5.59 -0.48 -14.11
N ARG A 86 -6.19 0.67 -14.46
CA ARG A 86 -7.47 0.75 -15.22
C ARG A 86 -7.30 1.01 -16.73
N THR A 87 -6.09 1.30 -17.22
CA THR A 87 -5.80 1.48 -18.66
C THR A 87 -5.30 0.21 -19.37
N ARG A 88 -5.09 -0.91 -18.66
CA ARG A 88 -4.98 -2.24 -19.28
C ARG A 88 -6.28 -3.02 -19.08
N THR A 89 -7.33 -2.58 -19.76
CA THR A 89 -8.41 -3.48 -20.16
C THR A 89 -7.87 -4.43 -21.24
N PRO A 90 -8.10 -5.76 -21.16
CA PRO A 90 -7.92 -6.62 -22.31
C PRO A 90 -9.11 -6.37 -23.24
N THR A 91 -9.01 -5.41 -24.15
CA THR A 91 -9.93 -5.36 -25.30
C THR A 91 -9.50 -6.45 -26.28
N ARG A 92 -9.91 -7.67 -25.96
CA ARG A 92 -10.11 -8.74 -26.95
C ARG A 92 -11.57 -8.65 -27.39
N ASN A 93 -11.82 -7.94 -28.47
CA ASN A 93 -12.66 -8.38 -29.58
C ASN A 93 -12.34 -7.53 -30.80
#